data_AF-A0A6L7P9W3-F1
#
_entry.id   AF-A0A6L7P9W3-F1
#
_cell.length_a   1.000
_cell.length_b   1.000
_cell.length_c   1.000
_cell.angle_alpha   90.00
_cell.angle_beta   90.00
_cell.angle_gamma   90.00
#
_symmetry.space_group_name_H-M   'P 1'
#
loop_
_entity.id
_entity.type
_entity.pdbx_description
1 polymer ?
#
loop_
_entity_poly.entity_id
_entity_poly.type
_entity_poly.pdbx_seq_one_letter_code
_entity_poly.pdbx_strand_id
1 'polypeptide(L)'
;MADPVIPRGRAWRRVAFQVAGWAVLLLVLRLTVVPAESRDLLTPDEMRASSTAAREWIERNLHPDGRYTYVYDVELDAFPVDYNEVRHAGV
;
A
#
# COMPACT_ATOMS: atom_id res chain seq x y z
N MET A 1 -37.82 -38.83 13.57
CA MET A 1 -36.51 -38.39 13.04
C MET A 1 -35.75 -37.84 14.23
N ALA A 2 -34.75 -38.56 14.74
CA ALA A 2 -34.02 -38.17 15.95
C ALA A 2 -32.90 -37.20 15.58
N ASP A 3 -32.81 -36.07 16.27
CA ASP A 3 -31.74 -35.10 16.06
C ASP A 3 -30.37 -35.69 16.47
N PRO A 4 -29.32 -35.50 15.64
CA PRO A 4 -28.00 -35.95 16.01
C PRO A 4 -27.47 -35.11 17.18
N VAL A 5 -27.43 -35.72 18.38
CA VAL A 5 -26.75 -35.15 19.55
C VAL A 5 -25.24 -35.18 19.29
N ILE A 6 -24.70 -34.08 18.76
CA ILE A 6 -23.24 -33.94 18.63
C ILE A 6 -22.68 -33.76 20.04
N PRO A 7 -21.77 -34.66 20.50
CA PRO A 7 -21.16 -34.52 21.81
C PRO A 7 -20.41 -33.18 21.87
N ARG A 8 -20.72 -32.35 22.88
CA ARG A 8 -20.16 -31.00 23.06
C ARG A 8 -18.64 -30.95 22.90
N GLY A 9 -17.92 -31.99 23.32
CA GLY A 9 -16.46 -32.09 23.16
C GLY A 9 -15.97 -32.20 21.71
N ARG A 10 -16.75 -32.83 20.81
CA ARG A 10 -16.42 -32.92 19.38
C ARG A 10 -16.69 -31.60 18.66
N ALA A 11 -17.74 -30.89 19.07
CA ALA A 11 -18.04 -29.55 18.56
C ALA A 11 -16.95 -28.54 18.97
N TRP A 12 -16.53 -28.54 20.25
CA TRP A 12 -15.49 -27.64 20.73
C TRP A 12 -14.12 -27.88 20.06
N ARG A 13 -13.74 -29.14 19.82
CA ARG A 13 -12.51 -29.44 19.07
C ARG A 13 -12.51 -28.85 17.67
N ARG A 14 -13.65 -28.87 16.97
CA ARG A 14 -13.77 -28.29 15.62
C ARG A 14 -13.66 -26.77 15.66
N VAL A 15 -14.34 -26.13 16.62
CA VAL A 15 -14.23 -24.66 16.79
C VAL A 15 -12.80 -24.26 17.14
N ALA A 16 -12.15 -24.96 18.08
CA ALA A 16 -10.76 -24.69 18.44
C ALA A 16 -9.81 -24.83 17.25
N PHE A 17 -10.01 -25.84 16.40
CA PHE A 17 -9.21 -26.01 15.19
C PHE A 17 -9.42 -24.87 14.18
N GLN A 18 -10.66 -24.41 13.98
CA GLN A 18 -10.95 -23.28 13.10
C GLN A 18 -10.34 -21.97 13.62
N VAL A 19 -10.49 -21.71 14.93
CA VAL A 19 -9.87 -20.55 15.59
C VAL A 19 -8.35 -20.60 15.44
N ALA A 20 -7.73 -21.76 15.63
CA ALA A 20 -6.29 -21.93 15.44
C ALA A 20 -5.87 -21.67 13.98
N GLY A 21 -6.64 -22.17 13.00
CA GLY A 21 -6.39 -21.91 11.58
C GLY A 21 -6.45 -20.41 11.25
N TRP A 22 -7.47 -19.70 11.73
CA TRP A 22 -7.57 -18.24 11.59
C TRP A 22 -6.43 -17.51 12.28
N ALA A 23 -6.05 -17.92 13.49
CA ALA A 23 -4.93 -17.32 14.20
C ALA A 23 -3.61 -17.48 13.44
N VAL A 24 -3.36 -18.66 12.85
CA VAL A 24 -2.18 -18.91 12.01
C VAL A 24 -2.21 -18.05 10.75
N LEU A 25 -3.35 -17.98 10.05
CA LEU A 25 -3.48 -17.14 8.84
C LEU A 25 -3.20 -15.67 9.16
N LEU A 26 -3.80 -15.13 10.23
CA LEU A 26 -3.60 -13.75 10.65
C LEU A 26 -2.14 -13.49 11.07
N LEU A 27 -1.50 -14.46 11.73
CA LEU A 27 -0.09 -14.38 12.08
C LEU A 27 0.80 -14.32 10.83
N VAL A 28 0.56 -15.20 9.85
CA VAL A 28 1.28 -15.18 8.57
C VAL A 28 1.08 -13.85 7.87
N LEU A 29 -0.17 -13.39 7.72
CA LEU A 29 -0.47 -12.08 7.14
C LEU A 29 0.25 -10.95 7.87
N ARG A 30 0.26 -10.96 9.20
CA ARG A 30 0.96 -9.94 9.99
C ARG A 30 2.46 -9.93 9.71
N LEU A 31 3.07 -11.10 9.60
CA LEU A 31 4.52 -11.23 9.38
C LEU A 31 4.92 -10.95 7.92
N THR A 32 4.04 -11.20 6.96
CA THR A 32 4.35 -11.01 5.53
C THR A 32 3.91 -9.65 4.99
N VAL A 33 2.83 -9.08 5.51
CA VAL A 33 2.21 -7.84 5.00
C VAL A 33 2.62 -6.62 5.79
N VAL A 34 3.03 -6.76 7.06
CA VAL A 34 3.65 -5.65 7.78
C VAL A 34 5.15 -5.81 7.60
N PRO A 35 5.80 -5.06 6.67
CA PRO A 35 7.23 -4.88 6.81
C PRO A 35 7.44 -4.35 8.22
N ALA A 36 8.43 -4.87 8.93
CA ALA A 36 8.98 -4.06 10.00
C ALA A 36 9.32 -2.72 9.33
N GLU A 37 8.61 -1.64 9.66
CA GLU A 37 9.05 -0.31 9.29
C GLU A 37 10.45 -0.20 9.90
N SER A 38 11.47 -0.46 9.09
CA SER A 38 12.85 -0.15 9.43
C SER A 38 12.90 1.38 9.41
N ARG A 39 12.46 1.97 10.52
CA ARG A 39 12.74 3.37 10.82
C ARG A 39 14.21 3.45 11.16
N ASP A 40 15.05 3.35 10.14
CA ASP A 40 16.28 4.11 10.20
C ASP A 40 15.83 5.57 10.26
N LEU A 41 16.01 6.18 11.43
CA LEU A 41 15.66 7.58 11.62
C LEU A 41 16.56 8.39 10.71
N LEU A 42 15.98 9.01 9.69
CA LEU A 42 16.70 9.92 8.82
C LEU A 42 17.38 10.99 9.67
N THR A 43 18.65 11.24 9.38
CA THR A 43 19.38 12.35 9.95
C THR A 43 18.80 13.67 9.41
N PRO A 44 18.97 14.79 10.14
CA PRO A 44 18.58 16.10 9.65
C PRO A 44 19.22 16.45 8.28
N ASP A 45 20.42 15.96 8.00
CA ASP A 45 21.12 16.20 6.74
C ASP A 45 20.50 15.43 5.57
N GLU A 46 20.12 14.17 5.78
CA GLU A 46 19.39 13.39 4.77
C GLU A 46 18.03 14.02 4.46
N MET A 47 17.33 14.53 5.48
CA MET A 47 16.07 15.25 5.28
C MET A 47 16.27 16.54 4.46
N ARG A 48 17.32 17.31 4.75
CA ARG A 48 17.66 18.51 3.97
C ARG A 48 18.05 18.17 2.54
N ALA A 49 18.87 17.14 2.34
CA ALA A 49 19.30 16.69 1.02
C ALA A 49 18.09 16.24 0.18
N SER A 50 17.17 15.47 0.77
CA SER A 50 15.92 15.05 0.12
C SER A 50 15.05 16.24 -0.29
N SER A 51 14.86 17.22 0.61
CA SER A 51 14.10 18.44 0.32
C SER A 51 14.71 19.26 -0.83
N THR A 52 16.04 19.44 -0.80
CA THR A 52 16.77 20.13 -1.88
C THR A 52 16.62 19.40 -3.21
N ALA A 53 16.79 18.07 -3.22
CA ALA A 53 16.65 17.27 -4.43
C ALA A 53 15.23 17.32 -5.01
N ALA A 54 14.20 17.30 -4.15
CA ALA A 54 12.81 17.46 -4.57
C ALA A 54 12.57 18.84 -5.21
N ARG A 55 13.04 19.93 -4.58
CA ARG A 55 12.95 21.29 -5.14
C ARG A 55 13.63 21.38 -6.51
N GLU A 56 14.84 20.86 -6.63
CA GLU A 56 15.59 20.88 -7.90
C GLU A 56 14.94 20.05 -9.00
N TRP A 57 14.28 18.94 -8.65
CA TRP A 57 13.49 18.18 -9.61
C TRP A 57 12.29 19.00 -10.09
N ILE A 58 11.56 19.64 -9.17
CA ILE A 58 10.42 20.50 -9.48
C ILE A 58 10.86 21.62 -10.43
N GLU A 59 11.89 22.37 -10.07
CA GLU A 59 12.38 23.50 -10.89
C GLU A 59 12.79 23.08 -12.32
N ARG A 60 13.41 21.91 -12.47
CA ARG A 60 13.86 21.41 -13.77
C ARG A 60 12.74 20.83 -14.64
N ASN A 61 11.64 20.39 -14.05
CA ASN A 61 10.55 19.71 -14.77
C ASN A 61 9.29 20.58 -14.91
N LEU A 62 9.32 21.83 -14.43
CA LEU A 62 8.27 22.82 -14.62
C LEU A 62 8.40 23.46 -16.01
N HIS A 63 7.41 23.24 -16.86
CA HIS A 63 7.31 23.89 -18.16
C HIS A 63 6.96 25.38 -18.03
N PRO A 64 7.24 26.21 -19.05
CA PRO A 64 6.91 27.64 -19.04
C PRO A 64 5.42 27.95 -18.85
N ASP A 65 4.54 26.99 -19.15
CA ASP A 65 3.09 27.09 -18.98
C ASP A 65 2.60 26.64 -17.59
N GLY A 66 3.53 26.31 -16.67
CA GLY A 66 3.22 25.89 -15.31
C GLY A 66 2.92 24.40 -15.15
N ARG A 67 3.01 23.58 -16.21
CA ARG A 67 2.76 22.13 -16.15
C ARG A 67 4.03 21.34 -15.81
N TYR A 68 3.85 20.14 -15.26
CA TYR A 68 4.93 19.16 -15.07
C TYR A 68 4.74 17.99 -16.02
N THR A 69 5.84 17.47 -16.58
CA THR A 69 5.82 16.18 -17.28
C THR A 69 5.64 15.06 -16.26
N TYR A 70 4.40 14.59 -16.09
CA TYR A 70 4.12 13.46 -15.20
C TYR A 70 3.99 12.13 -15.96
N VAL A 71 3.45 12.19 -17.18
CA VAL A 71 3.31 11.07 -18.11
C VAL A 71 3.62 11.59 -19.50
N TYR A 72 4.54 10.92 -20.19
CA TYR A 72 4.80 11.09 -21.61
C TYR A 72 4.28 9.84 -22.32
N ASP A 73 3.34 10.03 -23.23
CA ASP A 73 2.87 8.98 -24.11
C ASP A 73 3.82 8.89 -25.31
N VAL A 74 4.59 7.80 -25.38
CA VAL A 74 5.60 7.56 -26.42
C VAL A 74 4.95 7.28 -27.77
N GLU A 75 3.75 6.67 -27.80
CA GLU A 75 3.07 6.34 -29.05
C GLU A 75 2.45 7.60 -29.70
N LEU A 76 1.99 8.53 -28.86
CA LEU A 76 1.40 9.79 -29.29
C LEU A 76 2.39 10.96 -29.35
N ASP A 77 3.63 10.77 -28.87
CA ASP A 77 4.62 11.83 -28.66
C ASP A 77 4.01 13.05 -27.94
N ALA A 78 3.22 12.79 -26.90
CA ALA A 78 2.38 13.80 -26.27
C ALA A 78 2.33 13.67 -24.75
N PHE A 79 1.99 14.78 -24.09
CA PHE A 79 1.68 14.82 -22.67
C PHE A 79 0.16 14.81 -22.49
N PRO A 80 -0.45 13.71 -22.02
CA PRO A 80 -1.90 13.63 -21.84
C PRO A 80 -2.39 14.72 -20.88
N VAL A 81 -3.41 15.47 -21.28
CA VAL A 81 -3.99 16.57 -20.49
C VAL A 81 -5.05 16.10 -19.49
N ASP A 82 -5.58 14.90 -19.70
CA ASP A 82 -6.71 14.27 -19.01
C ASP A 82 -6.30 13.31 -17.88
N TYR A 83 -5.03 12.90 -17.84
CA TYR A 83 -4.53 11.91 -16.87
C TYR A 83 -4.73 12.33 -15.39
N ASN A 84 -4.86 13.63 -15.12
CA ASN A 84 -4.85 14.17 -13.76
C ASN A 84 -6.24 14.27 -13.10
N GLU A 85 -7.33 14.00 -13.80
CA GLU A 85 -8.69 14.19 -13.24
C GLU A 85 -9.09 13.08 -12.25
N VAL A 86 -8.68 11.83 -12.50
CA VAL A 86 -9.21 10.67 -11.76
C VAL A 86 -8.40 10.35 -10.50
N ARG A 87 -7.08 10.63 -10.48
CA ARG A 87 -6.20 10.16 -9.39
C ARG A 87 -6.23 11.00 -8.11
N HIS A 88 -6.73 12.24 -8.18
CA HIS A 88 -7.00 13.08 -7.00
C HIS A 88 -8.43 12.94 -6.47
N ALA A 89 -9.31 12.22 -7.18
CA ALA A 89 -10.69 11.98 -6.75
C ALA A 89 -10.83 10.91 -5.66
N GLY A 90 -9.74 10.22 -5.29
CA GLY A 90 -9.70 9.32 -4.13
C GLY A 90 -10.69 8.14 -4.21
N VAL A 91 -10.96 7.64 -5.42
CA VAL A 91 -11.84 6.47 -5.64
C VAL A 91 -11.07 5.16 -5.58
#